data_AF-A0A7C9LBT1-F1
#
_entry.id   AF-A0A7C9LBT1-F1
#
_cell.length_a   1.000
_cell.length_b   1.000
_cell.length_c   1.000
_cell.angle_alpha   90.00
_cell.angle_beta   90.00
_cell.angle_gamma   90.00
#
_symmetry.space_group_name_H-M   'P 1'
#
loop_
_entity.id
_entity.type
_entity.pdbx_description
1 polymer ?
#
loop_
_entity_poly.entity_id
_entity_poly.type
_entity_poly.pdbx_seq_one_letter_code
_entity_poly.pdbx_strand_id
1 'polypeptide(L)'
;MTRMPRNGVFAGRRARAGASFLAVAVVLAATSVSVDLAVPGFASAVQRSVVGTLSDVVEVVAVWGALPLGLLLLLTAGEPRAWRGWAAVVAAVAAPIAVQFTGVGDSPFLILLALAAAVGGYALIALGLSERRGDPGRPESVAVAVAVLAAAELAVVALGALHLLVWNPMAAVPELSLAQIYGILVERYGVVDGGPFVWAFGATLATVAGSIVAIQGARRGIVSTHDVVTVGLLLIHATTFFLWWAGFALGLNLADAFATVGGDVSSVGSLLALVGASCLAAAILLQLRRAPVRDDDPAANPGGIEDAPAAVTP
;
A
#
# COMPACT_ATOMS: atom_id res chain seq x y z
N MET A 1 -27.51 -4.39 -32.96
CA MET A 1 -27.16 -3.89 -31.60
C MET A 1 -25.72 -3.43 -31.63
N THR A 2 -25.48 -2.13 -31.68
CA THR A 2 -24.15 -1.51 -31.64
C THR A 2 -23.58 -1.67 -30.23
N ARG A 3 -22.49 -2.43 -30.07
CA ARG A 3 -21.73 -2.44 -28.81
C ARG A 3 -21.18 -1.03 -28.59
N MET A 4 -21.66 -0.34 -27.56
CA MET A 4 -21.04 0.92 -27.15
C MET A 4 -19.57 0.65 -26.77
N PRO A 5 -18.62 1.48 -27.26
CA PRO A 5 -17.23 1.35 -26.90
C PRO A 5 -17.08 1.55 -25.39
N ARG A 6 -16.58 0.51 -24.71
CA ARG A 6 -16.21 0.58 -23.29
C ARG A 6 -14.90 1.35 -23.18
N ASN A 7 -14.99 2.68 -23.21
CA ASN A 7 -13.87 3.53 -22.83
C ASN A 7 -13.73 3.46 -21.30
N GLY A 8 -12.99 2.47 -20.81
CA GLY A 8 -12.63 2.39 -19.40
C GLY A 8 -11.92 3.68 -18.96
N VAL A 9 -12.20 4.13 -17.73
CA VAL A 9 -11.64 5.34 -17.10
C VAL A 9 -10.10 5.31 -17.10
N PHE A 10 -9.48 4.14 -17.21
CA PHE A 10 -8.03 3.94 -17.29
C PHE A 10 -7.48 3.58 -18.68
N ALA A 11 -8.30 3.62 -19.73
CA ALA A 11 -7.86 3.28 -21.09
C ALA A 11 -6.80 4.26 -21.62
N GLY A 12 -6.80 5.50 -21.14
CA GLY A 12 -5.82 6.52 -21.53
C GLY A 12 -4.45 6.34 -20.87
N ARG A 13 -3.37 6.41 -21.67
CA ARG A 13 -1.97 6.46 -21.18
C ARG A 13 -1.74 7.54 -20.10
N ARG A 14 -2.58 8.59 -20.08
CA ARG A 14 -2.55 9.71 -19.12
C ARG A 14 -2.99 9.31 -17.72
N ALA A 15 -4.06 8.52 -17.59
CA ALA A 15 -4.52 8.00 -16.30
C ALA A 15 -3.46 7.09 -15.64
N ARG A 16 -2.67 6.39 -16.48
CA ARG A 16 -1.59 5.52 -15.99
C ARG A 16 -0.39 6.29 -15.45
N ALA A 17 -0.01 7.39 -16.11
CA ALA A 17 1.05 8.27 -15.63
C ALA A 17 0.66 8.94 -14.31
N GLY A 18 -0.59 9.41 -14.20
CA GLY A 18 -1.12 10.00 -12.97
C GLY A 18 -1.13 9.04 -11.79
N ALA A 19 -1.63 7.81 -11.98
CA ALA A 19 -1.62 6.80 -10.92
C ALA A 19 -0.20 6.30 -10.58
N SER A 20 0.75 6.31 -11.53
CA SER A 20 2.17 6.04 -11.23
C SER A 20 2.72 7.09 -10.28
N PHE A 21 2.49 8.38 -10.56
CA PHE A 21 2.90 9.50 -9.70
C PHE A 21 2.21 9.46 -8.33
N LEU A 22 0.93 9.07 -8.28
CA LEU A 22 0.25 8.88 -7.00
C LEU A 22 0.91 7.75 -6.19
N ALA A 23 1.25 6.62 -6.82
CA ALA A 23 1.99 5.55 -6.14
C ALA A 23 3.33 6.05 -5.60
N VAL A 24 4.05 6.87 -6.37
CA VAL A 24 5.31 7.50 -5.91
C VAL A 24 5.05 8.38 -4.68
N ALA A 25 4.04 9.24 -4.73
CA ALA A 25 3.70 10.14 -3.64
C ALA A 25 3.27 9.37 -2.38
N VAL A 26 2.51 8.29 -2.54
CA VAL A 26 2.12 7.38 -1.46
C VAL A 26 3.35 6.76 -0.79
N VAL A 27 4.28 6.20 -1.57
CA VAL A 27 5.52 5.61 -1.02
C VAL A 27 6.33 6.67 -0.31
N LEU A 28 6.52 7.84 -0.92
CA LEU A 28 7.30 8.92 -0.33
C LEU A 28 6.69 9.40 1.00
N ALA A 29 5.38 9.62 1.03
CA ALA A 29 4.67 10.06 2.25
C ALA A 29 4.69 9.00 3.35
N ALA A 30 4.51 7.72 3.00
CA ALA A 30 4.56 6.66 4.01
C ALA A 30 6.00 6.37 4.48
N THR A 31 6.99 6.58 3.62
CA THR A 31 8.40 6.45 3.99
C THR A 31 8.83 7.59 4.89
N SER A 32 8.37 8.83 4.66
CA SER A 32 8.62 9.93 5.60
C SER A 32 8.01 9.62 6.97
N VAL A 33 6.74 9.24 7.07
CA VAL A 33 6.10 8.84 8.36
C VAL A 33 6.81 7.65 9.05
N SER A 34 7.40 6.74 8.30
CA SER A 34 8.13 5.60 8.90
C SER A 34 9.48 6.03 9.47
N VAL A 35 10.12 6.96 8.79
CA VAL A 35 11.39 7.60 9.13
C VAL A 35 11.20 8.47 10.39
N ASP A 36 10.00 9.02 10.56
CA ASP A 36 9.49 9.72 11.75
C ASP A 36 9.64 8.95 13.05
N LEU A 37 9.18 7.72 13.06
CA LEU A 37 9.12 6.93 14.27
C LEU A 37 10.49 6.33 14.68
N ALA A 38 11.52 6.43 13.82
CA ALA A 38 12.82 5.79 14.04
C ALA A 38 13.89 6.69 14.70
N VAL A 39 13.69 8.02 14.76
CA VAL A 39 14.69 8.99 15.26
C VAL A 39 15.19 8.71 16.68
N PRO A 40 14.33 8.31 17.64
CA PRO A 40 14.77 8.08 19.02
C PRO A 40 15.79 6.95 19.15
N GLY A 41 15.86 6.03 18.18
CA GLY A 41 16.79 4.90 18.18
C GLY A 41 18.25 5.27 17.86
N PHE A 42 18.55 6.50 17.42
CA PHE A 42 19.92 6.89 17.11
C PHE A 42 20.70 7.34 18.35
N ALA A 43 21.83 6.69 18.59
CA ALA A 43 22.65 6.88 19.79
C ALA A 43 23.25 8.29 19.95
N SER A 44 23.49 9.03 18.85
CA SER A 44 24.12 10.36 18.92
C SER A 44 23.18 11.52 18.55
N ALA A 45 23.30 12.63 19.28
CA ALA A 45 22.54 13.86 19.01
C ALA A 45 22.87 14.46 17.62
N VAL A 46 24.10 14.29 17.15
CA VAL A 46 24.54 14.73 15.82
C VAL A 46 23.89 13.91 14.73
N GLN A 47 23.82 12.57 14.88
CA GLN A 47 23.04 11.74 13.96
C GLN A 47 21.60 12.21 13.94
N ARG A 48 20.95 12.33 15.10
CA ARG A 48 19.56 12.81 15.19
C ARG A 48 19.33 14.16 14.48
N SER A 49 20.26 15.13 14.60
CA SER A 49 20.14 16.43 13.95
C SER A 49 20.33 16.38 12.43
N VAL A 50 21.34 15.64 11.94
CA VAL A 50 21.65 15.55 10.50
C VAL A 50 20.55 14.80 9.77
N VAL A 51 20.17 13.68 10.36
CA VAL A 51 18.99 12.89 10.01
C VAL A 51 17.81 13.85 9.96
N GLY A 52 17.55 14.60 11.06
CA GLY A 52 16.54 15.66 11.22
C GLY A 52 16.35 16.55 9.99
N THR A 53 17.40 17.27 9.64
CA THR A 53 17.36 18.25 8.55
C THR A 53 17.18 17.60 7.17
N LEU A 54 17.71 16.38 6.97
CA LEU A 54 17.58 15.69 5.68
C LEU A 54 16.15 15.27 5.38
N SER A 55 15.40 14.84 6.40
CA SER A 55 13.99 14.49 6.18
C SER A 55 13.10 15.70 6.00
N ASP A 56 13.33 16.83 6.70
CA ASP A 56 12.58 18.06 6.44
C ASP A 56 12.68 18.47 4.97
N VAL A 57 13.88 18.34 4.38
CA VAL A 57 14.12 18.61 2.95
C VAL A 57 13.37 17.61 2.07
N VAL A 58 13.36 16.33 2.44
CA VAL A 58 12.68 15.27 1.69
C VAL A 58 11.16 15.41 1.77
N GLU A 59 10.60 15.69 2.94
CA GLU A 59 9.20 16.03 3.15
C GLU A 59 8.84 17.20 2.25
N VAL A 60 9.65 18.27 2.26
CA VAL A 60 9.40 19.43 1.41
C VAL A 60 9.44 19.05 -0.08
N VAL A 61 10.42 18.25 -0.52
CA VAL A 61 10.54 17.83 -1.92
C VAL A 61 9.42 16.86 -2.33
N ALA A 62 8.98 15.97 -1.46
CA ALA A 62 7.90 15.02 -1.74
C ALA A 62 6.52 15.71 -1.75
N VAL A 63 6.24 16.50 -0.72
CA VAL A 63 4.95 17.17 -0.51
C VAL A 63 4.79 18.39 -1.41
N TRP A 64 5.83 19.20 -1.57
CA TRP A 64 5.76 20.45 -2.34
C TRP A 64 6.39 20.35 -3.73
N GLY A 65 7.20 19.32 -4.00
CA GLY A 65 7.76 19.06 -5.32
C GLY A 65 6.98 17.98 -6.08
N ALA A 66 7.02 16.74 -5.57
CA ALA A 66 6.52 15.57 -6.29
C ALA A 66 4.98 15.54 -6.44
N LEU A 67 4.24 15.99 -5.42
CA LEU A 67 2.77 16.06 -5.48
C LEU A 67 2.26 17.12 -6.46
N PRO A 68 2.70 18.40 -6.40
CA PRO A 68 2.30 19.41 -7.37
C PRO A 68 2.81 19.11 -8.77
N LEU A 69 4.01 18.53 -8.92
CA LEU A 69 4.52 18.10 -10.22
C LEU A 69 3.73 16.90 -10.76
N GLY A 70 3.40 15.93 -9.92
CA GLY A 70 2.56 14.78 -10.28
C GLY A 70 1.16 15.22 -10.70
N LEU A 71 0.55 16.16 -9.95
CA LEU A 71 -0.73 16.78 -10.27
C LEU A 71 -0.65 17.62 -11.55
N LEU A 72 0.38 18.46 -11.70
CA LEU A 72 0.61 19.26 -12.90
C LEU A 72 0.79 18.36 -14.12
N LEU A 73 1.56 17.27 -14.02
CA LEU A 73 1.72 16.29 -15.10
C LEU A 73 0.40 15.56 -15.40
N LEU A 74 -0.44 15.30 -14.40
CA LEU A 74 -1.80 14.78 -14.56
C LEU A 74 -2.69 15.76 -15.35
N LEU A 75 -2.60 17.05 -15.01
CA LEU A 75 -3.38 18.14 -15.59
C LEU A 75 -2.88 18.59 -16.97
N THR A 76 -1.58 18.44 -17.24
CA THR A 76 -0.90 18.93 -18.46
C THR A 76 -0.52 17.84 -19.45
N ALA A 77 -0.89 16.58 -19.20
CA ALA A 77 -0.45 15.44 -20.00
C ALA A 77 -0.86 15.54 -21.49
N GLY A 78 0.08 15.97 -22.34
CA GLY A 78 0.31 15.47 -23.70
C GLY A 78 1.16 14.19 -23.70
N GLU A 79 1.38 13.57 -24.87
CA GLU A 79 2.02 12.26 -25.01
C GLU A 79 3.42 12.16 -24.32
N PRO A 80 3.62 11.29 -23.32
CA PRO A 80 4.91 11.17 -22.65
C PRO A 80 5.84 10.17 -23.35
N ARG A 81 7.09 10.58 -23.57
CA ARG A 81 8.19 9.71 -24.02
C ARG A 81 8.57 8.67 -22.95
N ALA A 82 8.81 7.43 -23.37
CA ALA A 82 9.01 6.23 -22.53
C ALA A 82 10.07 6.35 -21.42
N TRP A 83 11.12 7.15 -21.61
CA TRP A 83 12.18 7.33 -20.61
C TRP A 83 11.72 8.05 -19.33
N ARG A 84 10.68 8.90 -19.41
CA ARG A 84 10.12 9.62 -18.25
C ARG A 84 9.42 8.67 -17.27
N GLY A 85 8.85 7.57 -17.76
CA GLY A 85 8.25 6.53 -16.92
C GLY A 85 9.30 5.78 -16.10
N TRP A 86 10.44 5.45 -16.72
CA TRP A 86 11.56 4.81 -16.02
C TRP A 86 12.21 5.73 -14.98
N ALA A 87 12.43 7.00 -15.32
CA ALA A 87 12.97 7.97 -14.36
C ALA A 87 12.02 8.18 -13.16
N ALA A 88 10.71 8.21 -13.39
CA ALA A 88 9.73 8.33 -12.30
C ALA A 88 9.73 7.08 -11.40
N VAL A 89 9.81 5.88 -11.95
CA VAL A 89 9.89 4.63 -11.15
C VAL A 89 11.21 4.54 -10.39
N VAL A 90 12.33 4.89 -11.03
CA VAL A 90 13.65 4.91 -10.36
C VAL A 90 13.65 5.95 -9.24
N ALA A 91 13.12 7.15 -9.45
CA ALA A 91 12.96 8.14 -8.39
C ALA A 91 12.03 7.64 -7.28
N ALA A 92 10.93 6.97 -7.62
CA ALA A 92 9.96 6.43 -6.67
C ALA A 92 10.47 5.30 -5.79
N VAL A 93 11.47 4.57 -6.26
CA VAL A 93 12.05 3.43 -5.53
C VAL A 93 13.35 3.84 -4.85
N ALA A 94 14.21 4.60 -5.53
CA ALA A 94 15.50 5.03 -4.99
C ALA A 94 15.36 6.15 -3.95
N ALA A 95 14.43 7.09 -4.10
CA ALA A 95 14.25 8.17 -3.13
C ALA A 95 13.79 7.64 -1.76
N PRO A 96 12.75 6.80 -1.64
CA PRO A 96 12.37 6.27 -0.33
C PRO A 96 13.46 5.39 0.29
N ILE A 97 14.20 4.58 -0.49
CA ILE A 97 15.34 3.80 0.02
C ILE A 97 16.45 4.73 0.54
N ALA A 98 16.79 5.80 -0.19
CA ALA A 98 17.79 6.78 0.24
C ALA A 98 17.34 7.56 1.49
N VAL A 99 16.04 7.82 1.62
CA VAL A 99 15.41 8.52 2.75
C VAL A 99 15.29 7.63 3.98
N GLN A 100 15.15 6.32 3.80
CA GLN A 100 15.13 5.37 4.89
C GLN A 100 16.46 5.32 5.66
N PHE A 101 17.56 5.70 5.01
CA PHE A 101 18.86 5.89 5.67
C PHE A 101 18.98 7.23 6.44
N THR A 102 17.94 8.08 6.44
CA THR A 102 18.00 9.44 6.98
C THR A 102 17.01 9.77 8.11
N GLY A 103 16.21 8.80 8.61
CA GLY A 103 15.61 8.67 9.98
C GLY A 103 14.90 9.81 10.79
N VAL A 104 13.95 10.62 10.31
CA VAL A 104 13.29 11.75 11.05
C VAL A 104 11.80 11.79 10.98
N GLY A 105 11.17 12.41 12.01
CA GLY A 105 9.99 13.30 11.97
C GLY A 105 8.85 13.08 12.99
N ASP A 106 7.96 14.07 13.00
CA ASP A 106 6.79 14.23 13.90
C ASP A 106 5.69 15.09 13.22
N SER A 107 5.41 14.94 11.92
CA SER A 107 4.48 15.84 11.20
C SER A 107 3.04 15.28 11.09
N PRO A 108 2.02 15.87 11.75
CA PRO A 108 0.62 15.44 11.64
C PRO A 108 0.03 15.62 10.24
N PHE A 109 0.63 16.48 9.41
CA PHE A 109 0.28 16.62 8.00
C PHE A 109 0.63 15.38 7.19
N LEU A 110 1.70 14.67 7.55
CA LEU A 110 2.10 13.44 6.88
C LEU A 110 1.11 12.29 7.16
N ILE A 111 0.51 12.23 8.35
CA ILE A 111 -0.54 11.25 8.67
C ILE A 111 -1.78 11.50 7.80
N LEU A 112 -2.22 12.75 7.69
CA LEU A 112 -3.35 13.13 6.84
C LEU A 112 -3.06 12.87 5.35
N LEU A 113 -1.82 13.13 4.92
CA LEU A 113 -1.40 12.88 3.55
C LEU A 113 -1.32 11.38 3.24
N ALA A 114 -0.80 10.57 4.16
CA ALA A 114 -0.77 9.12 4.05
C ALA A 114 -2.20 8.54 3.99
N LEU A 115 -3.12 9.07 4.80
CA LEU A 115 -4.54 8.69 4.76
C LEU A 115 -5.18 9.06 3.42
N ALA A 116 -4.96 10.28 2.91
CA ALA A 116 -5.48 10.72 1.62
C ALA A 116 -4.90 9.90 0.46
N ALA A 117 -3.61 9.59 0.52
CA ALA A 117 -2.91 8.70 -0.40
C ALA A 117 -3.46 7.28 -0.38
N ALA A 118 -3.72 6.72 0.80
CA ALA A 118 -4.33 5.41 0.96
C ALA A 118 -5.74 5.39 0.37
N VAL A 119 -6.60 6.34 0.74
CA VAL A 119 -7.97 6.47 0.21
C VAL A 119 -7.96 6.63 -1.32
N GLY A 120 -7.08 7.48 -1.86
CA GLY A 120 -6.91 7.66 -3.30
C GLY A 120 -6.44 6.38 -4.00
N GLY A 121 -5.50 5.64 -3.40
CA GLY A 121 -5.04 4.35 -3.88
C GLY A 121 -6.14 3.28 -3.91
N TYR A 122 -6.90 3.16 -2.82
CA TYR A 122 -8.06 2.25 -2.73
C TYR A 122 -9.14 2.60 -3.75
N ALA A 123 -9.46 3.89 -3.92
CA ALA A 123 -10.44 4.34 -4.92
C ALA A 123 -10.00 4.01 -6.35
N LEU A 124 -8.73 4.26 -6.70
CA LEU A 124 -8.18 3.91 -8.02
C LEU A 124 -8.22 2.40 -8.28
N ILE A 125 -7.92 1.59 -7.26
CA ILE A 125 -7.94 0.14 -7.38
C ILE A 125 -9.39 -0.38 -7.48
N ALA A 126 -10.32 0.12 -6.68
CA ALA A 126 -11.73 -0.25 -6.77
C ALA A 126 -12.33 0.09 -8.15
N LEU A 127 -12.01 1.27 -8.69
CA LEU A 127 -12.41 1.67 -10.04
C LEU A 127 -11.75 0.75 -11.09
N GLY A 128 -10.46 0.45 -10.95
CA GLY A 128 -9.72 -0.41 -11.87
C GLY A 128 -10.15 -1.89 -11.86
N LEU A 129 -10.58 -2.42 -10.71
CA LEU A 129 -11.11 -3.79 -10.59
C LEU A 129 -12.49 -3.93 -11.25
N SER A 130 -13.33 -2.89 -11.20
CA SER A 130 -14.68 -2.96 -11.79
C SER A 130 -14.68 -3.05 -13.32
N GLU A 131 -13.64 -2.54 -13.98
CA GLU A 131 -13.47 -2.59 -15.43
C GLU A 131 -12.86 -3.91 -15.93
N ARG A 132 -12.30 -4.72 -15.00
CA ARG A 132 -11.54 -5.93 -15.31
C ARG A 132 -12.39 -7.19 -15.23
N ARG A 133 -13.25 -7.41 -16.23
CA ARG A 133 -13.64 -8.78 -16.61
C ARG A 133 -12.60 -9.33 -17.59
N GLY A 134 -11.47 -9.80 -17.07
CA GLY A 134 -10.43 -10.48 -17.84
C GLY A 134 -10.62 -12.00 -17.84
N ASP A 135 -9.90 -12.70 -18.72
CA ASP A 135 -9.93 -14.17 -18.78
C ASP A 135 -9.53 -14.80 -17.44
N PRO A 136 -10.24 -15.87 -17.01
CA PRO A 136 -9.96 -16.56 -15.76
C PRO A 136 -8.49 -17.02 -15.68
N GLY A 137 -7.83 -16.75 -14.56
CA GLY A 137 -6.50 -17.31 -14.29
C GLY A 137 -6.57 -18.82 -14.09
N ARG A 138 -5.45 -19.53 -14.31
CA ARG A 138 -5.37 -20.97 -13.97
C ARG A 138 -5.54 -21.14 -12.46
N PRO A 139 -6.43 -22.03 -11.98
CA PRO A 139 -6.75 -22.14 -10.55
C PRO A 139 -5.54 -22.50 -9.68
N GLU A 140 -4.57 -23.25 -10.21
CA GLU A 140 -3.31 -23.57 -9.53
C GLU A 140 -2.48 -22.32 -9.22
N SER A 141 -2.37 -21.39 -10.19
CA SER A 141 -1.62 -20.15 -10.00
C SER A 141 -2.28 -19.22 -8.97
N VAL A 142 -3.61 -19.22 -8.90
CA VAL A 142 -4.36 -18.50 -7.87
C VAL A 142 -4.09 -19.11 -6.49
N ALA A 143 -4.15 -20.44 -6.36
CA ALA A 143 -3.90 -21.10 -5.08
C ALA A 143 -2.50 -20.81 -4.53
N VAL A 144 -1.47 -20.81 -5.39
CA VAL A 144 -0.10 -20.44 -5.00
C VAL A 144 -0.03 -18.98 -4.56
N ALA A 145 -0.62 -18.05 -5.31
CA ALA A 145 -0.63 -16.63 -4.94
C ALA A 145 -1.35 -16.39 -3.60
N VAL A 146 -2.49 -17.04 -3.38
CA VAL A 146 -3.21 -17.00 -2.09
C VAL A 146 -2.32 -17.50 -0.97
N ALA A 147 -1.68 -18.68 -1.13
CA ALA A 147 -0.84 -19.25 -0.09
C ALA A 147 0.33 -18.34 0.29
N VAL A 148 1.03 -17.77 -0.69
CA VAL A 148 2.16 -16.86 -0.47
C VAL A 148 1.71 -15.59 0.24
N LEU A 149 0.63 -14.95 -0.23
CA LEU A 149 0.16 -13.68 0.34
C LEU A 149 -0.48 -13.87 1.71
N ALA A 150 -1.24 -14.94 1.93
CA ALA A 150 -1.77 -15.27 3.24
C ALA A 150 -0.65 -15.54 4.25
N ALA A 151 0.39 -16.28 3.84
CA ALA A 151 1.55 -16.52 4.71
C ALA A 151 2.30 -15.21 5.05
N ALA A 152 2.53 -14.35 4.05
CA ALA A 152 3.16 -13.04 4.26
C ALA A 152 2.33 -12.15 5.20
N GLU A 153 1.02 -12.12 5.00
CA GLU A 153 0.11 -11.35 5.83
C GLU A 153 0.06 -11.86 7.29
N LEU A 154 -0.01 -13.18 7.48
CA LEU A 154 0.04 -13.77 8.83
C LEU A 154 1.39 -13.48 9.52
N ALA A 155 2.48 -13.44 8.77
CA ALA A 155 3.78 -13.03 9.31
C ALA A 155 3.77 -11.55 9.74
N VAL A 156 3.16 -10.66 8.95
CA VAL A 156 2.97 -9.24 9.31
C VAL A 156 2.10 -9.11 10.56
N VAL A 157 1.01 -9.86 10.68
CA VAL A 157 0.15 -9.87 11.87
C VAL A 157 0.95 -10.31 13.11
N ALA A 158 1.71 -11.41 13.01
CA ALA A 158 2.53 -11.91 14.11
C ALA A 158 3.61 -10.91 14.53
N LEU A 159 4.33 -10.31 13.57
CA LEU A 159 5.35 -9.30 13.84
C LEU A 159 4.75 -8.02 14.42
N GLY A 160 3.58 -7.59 13.94
CA GLY A 160 2.86 -6.44 14.51
C GLY A 160 2.40 -6.68 15.93
N ALA A 161 1.89 -7.88 16.24
CA ALA A 161 1.52 -8.25 17.61
C ALA A 161 2.73 -8.27 18.54
N LEU A 162 3.86 -8.86 18.11
CA LEU A 162 5.13 -8.84 18.85
C LEU A 162 5.66 -7.42 19.05
N HIS A 163 5.56 -6.57 18.01
CA HIS A 163 5.94 -5.17 18.10
C HIS A 163 5.13 -4.44 19.17
N LEU A 164 3.80 -4.53 19.13
CA LEU A 164 2.93 -3.82 20.07
C LEU A 164 3.02 -4.37 21.50
N LEU A 165 3.12 -5.69 21.68
CA LEU A 165 3.01 -6.34 22.99
C LEU A 165 4.36 -6.67 23.65
N VAL A 166 5.47 -6.56 22.93
CA VAL A 166 6.78 -6.98 23.45
C VAL A 166 7.83 -5.92 23.15
N TRP A 167 8.11 -5.66 21.88
CA TRP A 167 9.27 -4.84 21.52
C TRP A 167 9.05 -3.36 21.84
N ASN A 168 7.85 -2.83 21.61
CA ASN A 168 7.55 -1.43 21.89
C ASN A 168 7.53 -1.13 23.40
N PRO A 169 6.84 -1.90 24.26
CA PRO A 169 6.91 -1.69 25.71
C PRO A 169 8.33 -1.79 26.28
N MET A 170 9.13 -2.77 25.83
CA MET A 170 10.52 -2.92 26.27
C MET A 170 11.42 -1.78 25.78
N ALA A 171 11.16 -1.23 24.59
CA ALA A 171 11.89 -0.08 24.07
C ALA A 171 11.51 1.21 24.81
N ALA A 172 10.25 1.36 25.21
CA ALA A 172 9.76 2.52 25.94
C ALA A 172 10.29 2.59 27.37
N VAL A 173 10.49 1.44 28.03
CA VAL A 173 10.92 1.37 29.45
C VAL A 173 12.03 0.31 29.62
N PRO A 174 13.26 0.59 29.14
CA PRO A 174 14.33 -0.41 29.07
C PRO A 174 14.86 -0.86 30.44
N GLU A 175 14.60 -0.11 31.51
CA GLU A 175 15.04 -0.43 32.87
C GLU A 175 14.18 -1.51 33.55
N LEU A 176 13.00 -1.82 33.00
CA LEU A 176 12.06 -2.77 33.58
C LEU A 176 11.92 -4.03 32.71
N SER A 177 11.68 -5.17 33.37
CA SER A 177 11.27 -6.38 32.67
C SER A 177 9.83 -6.25 32.15
N LEU A 178 9.51 -6.95 31.05
CA LEU A 178 8.16 -6.94 30.47
C LEU A 178 7.05 -7.29 31.48
N ALA A 179 7.33 -8.22 32.40
CA ALA A 179 6.38 -8.60 33.45
C ALA A 179 6.13 -7.46 34.46
N GLN A 180 7.17 -6.68 34.81
CA GLN A 180 7.02 -5.50 35.68
C GLN A 180 6.23 -4.40 34.97
N ILE A 181 6.51 -4.16 33.68
CA ILE A 181 5.77 -3.18 32.87
C ILE A 181 4.27 -3.50 32.90
N TYR A 182 3.89 -4.73 32.54
CA TYR A 182 2.49 -5.14 32.55
C TYR A 182 1.88 -5.21 33.94
N GLY A 183 2.65 -5.56 34.97
CA GLY A 183 2.20 -5.51 36.37
C GLY A 183 1.77 -4.10 36.77
N ILE A 184 2.58 -3.10 36.46
CA ILE A 184 2.28 -1.68 36.73
C ILE A 184 1.07 -1.21 35.92
N LEU A 185 0.97 -1.59 34.63
CA LEU A 185 -0.18 -1.23 33.81
C LEU A 185 -1.49 -1.83 34.36
N VAL A 186 -1.48 -3.09 34.79
CA VAL A 186 -2.65 -3.73 35.41
C VAL A 186 -2.98 -3.10 36.76
N GLU A 187 -1.98 -2.78 37.59
CA GLU A 187 -2.20 -2.11 38.88
C GLU A 187 -2.85 -0.73 38.69
N ARG A 188 -2.43 0.02 37.67
CA ARG A 188 -2.90 1.39 37.42
C ARG A 188 -4.24 1.46 36.68
N TYR A 189 -4.46 0.58 35.70
CA TYR A 189 -5.62 0.63 34.79
C TYR A 189 -6.61 -0.53 34.98
N GLY A 190 -6.30 -1.50 35.84
CA GLY A 190 -7.13 -2.68 36.11
C GLY A 190 -7.07 -3.76 35.03
N VAL A 191 -6.64 -3.44 33.81
CA VAL A 191 -6.57 -4.37 32.68
C VAL A 191 -5.50 -3.95 31.68
N VAL A 192 -4.98 -4.91 30.92
CA VAL A 192 -4.14 -4.65 29.74
C VAL A 192 -5.02 -4.34 28.54
N ASP A 193 -4.68 -3.29 27.79
CA ASP A 193 -5.43 -2.93 26.58
C ASP A 193 -5.52 -4.10 25.59
N GLY A 194 -6.75 -4.39 25.14
CA GLY A 194 -7.06 -5.50 24.25
C GLY A 194 -6.95 -5.15 22.76
N GLY A 195 -6.69 -3.88 22.42
CA GLY A 195 -6.61 -3.38 21.04
C GLY A 195 -5.73 -4.22 20.11
N PRO A 196 -4.48 -4.55 20.50
CA PRO A 196 -3.59 -5.37 19.68
C PRO A 196 -4.16 -6.77 19.38
N PHE A 197 -4.84 -7.40 20.35
CA PHE A 197 -5.44 -8.73 20.15
C PHE A 197 -6.64 -8.68 19.20
N VAL A 198 -7.51 -7.68 19.35
CA VAL A 198 -8.68 -7.48 18.47
C VAL A 198 -8.22 -7.23 17.04
N TRP A 199 -7.20 -6.38 16.84
CA TRP A 199 -6.59 -6.13 15.54
C TRP A 199 -6.00 -7.41 14.93
N ALA A 200 -5.15 -8.13 15.67
CA ALA A 200 -4.49 -9.33 15.15
C ALA A 200 -5.50 -10.42 14.78
N PHE A 201 -6.52 -10.61 15.62
CA PHE A 201 -7.61 -11.55 15.34
C PHE A 201 -8.43 -11.13 14.12
N GLY A 202 -8.80 -9.85 14.02
CA GLY A 202 -9.53 -9.29 12.88
C GLY A 202 -8.79 -9.45 11.56
N ALA A 203 -7.49 -9.10 11.53
CA ALA A 203 -6.63 -9.25 10.36
C ALA A 203 -6.47 -10.73 9.95
N THR A 204 -6.32 -11.63 10.92
CA THR A 204 -6.26 -13.08 10.67
C THR A 204 -7.56 -13.59 10.05
N LEU A 205 -8.72 -13.21 10.59
CA LEU A 205 -10.02 -13.59 10.03
C LEU A 205 -10.22 -13.03 8.62
N ALA A 206 -9.86 -11.77 8.38
CA ALA A 206 -9.93 -11.16 7.06
C ALA A 206 -9.06 -11.91 6.04
N THR A 207 -7.87 -12.32 6.43
CA THR A 207 -6.94 -13.11 5.60
C THR A 207 -7.52 -14.48 5.24
N VAL A 208 -8.06 -15.19 6.23
CA VAL A 208 -8.70 -16.50 6.01
C VAL A 208 -9.92 -16.37 5.10
N ALA A 209 -10.82 -15.41 5.38
CA ALA A 209 -12.01 -15.18 4.58
C ALA A 209 -11.66 -14.78 3.14
N GLY A 210 -10.71 -13.85 2.96
CA GLY A 210 -10.23 -13.42 1.66
C GLY A 210 -9.62 -14.57 0.86
N SER A 211 -8.83 -15.43 1.52
CA SER A 211 -8.24 -16.64 0.91
C SER A 211 -9.31 -17.62 0.41
N ILE A 212 -10.33 -17.88 1.23
CA ILE A 212 -11.46 -18.74 0.85
C ILE A 212 -12.20 -18.16 -0.36
N VAL A 213 -12.55 -16.87 -0.31
CA VAL A 213 -13.25 -16.17 -1.41
C VAL A 213 -12.43 -16.21 -2.69
N ALA A 214 -11.13 -15.96 -2.62
CA ALA A 214 -10.23 -16.00 -3.77
C ALA A 214 -10.17 -17.41 -4.40
N ILE A 215 -10.00 -18.46 -3.59
CA ILE A 215 -9.94 -19.84 -4.07
C ILE A 215 -11.28 -20.27 -4.70
N GLN A 216 -12.40 -19.97 -4.03
CA GLN A 216 -13.73 -20.32 -4.56
C GLN A 216 -14.07 -19.51 -5.82
N GLY A 217 -13.71 -18.23 -5.85
CA GLY A 217 -13.86 -17.37 -7.00
C GLY A 217 -13.03 -17.86 -8.20
N ALA A 218 -11.80 -18.32 -7.96
CA ALA A 218 -10.95 -18.89 -9.01
C ALA A 218 -11.51 -20.20 -9.58
N ARG A 219 -12.04 -21.09 -8.73
CA ARG A 219 -12.72 -22.32 -9.17
C ARG A 219 -13.95 -22.05 -10.04
N ARG A 220 -14.62 -20.91 -9.83
CA ARG A 220 -15.76 -20.46 -10.63
C ARG A 220 -15.35 -19.62 -11.85
N GLY A 221 -14.06 -19.42 -12.08
CA GLY A 221 -13.54 -18.58 -13.14
C GLY A 221 -13.85 -17.08 -12.98
N ILE A 222 -14.15 -16.63 -11.77
CA ILE A 222 -14.51 -15.23 -11.46
C ILE A 222 -13.28 -14.42 -11.06
N VAL A 223 -12.34 -15.05 -10.35
CA VAL A 223 -11.17 -14.38 -9.77
C VAL A 223 -9.92 -14.79 -10.52
N SER A 224 -9.11 -13.80 -10.92
CA SER A 224 -7.80 -14.03 -11.54
C SER A 224 -6.67 -13.90 -10.53
N THR A 225 -5.49 -14.43 -10.87
CA THR A 225 -4.26 -14.30 -10.06
C THR A 225 -3.89 -12.83 -9.84
N HIS A 226 -4.18 -11.97 -10.82
CA HIS A 226 -3.92 -10.53 -10.70
C HIS A 226 -4.78 -9.90 -9.59
N ASP A 227 -6.06 -10.27 -9.53
CA ASP A 227 -6.99 -9.75 -8.51
C ASP A 227 -6.53 -10.18 -7.12
N VAL A 228 -6.15 -11.46 -6.97
CA VAL A 228 -5.60 -11.99 -5.71
C VAL A 228 -4.35 -11.25 -5.28
N VAL A 229 -3.39 -11.05 -6.18
CA VAL A 229 -2.15 -10.34 -5.85
C VAL A 229 -2.43 -8.90 -5.46
N THR A 230 -3.30 -8.21 -6.20
CA THR A 230 -3.64 -6.82 -5.91
C THR A 230 -4.36 -6.68 -4.56
N VAL A 231 -5.37 -7.51 -4.31
CA VAL A 231 -6.14 -7.50 -3.06
C VAL A 231 -5.29 -7.94 -1.87
N GLY A 232 -4.43 -8.95 -2.03
CA GLY A 232 -3.53 -9.40 -0.97
C GLY A 232 -2.52 -8.34 -0.57
N LEU A 233 -1.93 -7.62 -1.53
CA LEU A 233 -1.05 -6.48 -1.24
C LEU A 233 -1.79 -5.35 -0.54
N LEU A 234 -3.02 -5.06 -0.95
CA LEU A 234 -3.86 -4.08 -0.27
C LEU A 234 -4.20 -4.49 1.16
N LEU A 235 -4.45 -5.78 1.40
CA LEU A 235 -4.73 -6.29 2.73
C LEU A 235 -3.51 -6.09 3.65
N ILE A 236 -2.30 -6.42 3.18
CA ILE A 236 -1.05 -6.18 3.93
C ILE A 236 -0.87 -4.70 4.27
N HIS A 237 -1.14 -3.81 3.31
CA HIS A 237 -1.12 -2.38 3.56
C HIS A 237 -2.15 -1.96 4.62
N ALA A 238 -3.40 -2.42 4.51
CA ALA A 238 -4.45 -2.12 5.47
C ALA A 238 -4.04 -2.57 6.88
N THR A 239 -3.55 -3.79 7.02
CA THR A 239 -3.16 -4.39 8.29
C THR A 239 -2.03 -3.62 8.97
N THR A 240 -0.98 -3.29 8.22
CA THR A 240 0.12 -2.46 8.72
C THR A 240 -0.31 -1.03 9.03
N PHE A 241 -1.21 -0.43 8.25
CA PHE A 241 -1.76 0.89 8.52
C PHE A 241 -2.58 0.92 9.82
N PHE A 242 -3.45 -0.07 10.03
CA PHE A 242 -4.26 -0.17 11.24
C PHE A 242 -3.48 -0.62 12.47
N LEU A 243 -2.21 -1.03 12.33
CA LEU A 243 -1.33 -1.36 13.45
C LEU A 243 -1.16 -0.17 14.42
N TRP A 244 -1.02 1.04 13.88
CA TRP A 244 -0.92 2.26 14.68
C TRP A 244 -2.17 2.47 15.55
N TRP A 245 -3.36 2.28 14.97
CA TRP A 245 -4.62 2.36 15.72
C TRP A 245 -4.72 1.28 16.80
N ALA A 246 -4.28 0.07 16.48
CA ALA A 246 -4.29 -1.05 17.41
C ALA A 246 -3.37 -0.84 18.63
N GLY A 247 -2.25 -0.13 18.44
CA GLY A 247 -1.30 0.19 19.50
C GLY A 247 -1.62 1.45 20.29
N PHE A 248 -2.55 2.29 19.82
CA PHE A 248 -2.73 3.66 20.32
C PHE A 248 -3.06 3.72 21.82
N ALA A 249 -4.05 2.96 22.28
CA ALA A 249 -4.47 2.98 23.69
C ALA A 249 -3.37 2.42 24.62
N LEU A 250 -2.71 1.32 24.21
CA LEU A 250 -1.57 0.77 24.95
C LEU A 250 -0.40 1.77 25.02
N GLY A 251 -0.12 2.47 23.92
CA GLY A 251 0.91 3.51 23.85
C GLY A 251 0.63 4.69 24.80
N LEU A 252 -0.62 5.17 24.84
CA LEU A 252 -1.03 6.20 25.81
C LEU A 252 -0.90 5.73 27.26
N ASN A 253 -1.31 4.49 27.55
CA ASN A 253 -1.17 3.93 28.89
C ASN A 253 0.30 3.83 29.31
N LEU A 254 1.21 3.47 28.40
CA LEU A 254 2.66 3.47 28.65
C LEU A 254 3.20 4.88 28.90
N ALA A 255 2.77 5.86 28.10
CA ALA A 255 3.14 7.26 28.26
C ALA A 255 2.78 7.78 29.65
N ASP A 256 1.52 7.59 30.04
CA ASP A 256 0.98 8.05 31.31
C ASP A 256 1.56 7.28 32.51
N ALA A 257 1.81 5.99 32.35
CA ALA A 257 2.37 5.12 33.39
C ALA A 257 3.82 5.48 33.71
N PHE A 258 4.64 5.72 32.69
CA PHE A 258 6.10 5.81 32.81
C PHE A 258 6.66 7.19 32.46
N ALA A 259 5.80 8.19 32.23
CA ALA A 259 6.18 9.52 31.74
C ALA A 259 7.01 9.46 30.44
N THR A 260 6.64 8.54 29.55
CA THR A 260 7.28 8.35 28.24
C THR A 260 6.47 9.04 27.13
N VAL A 261 6.96 9.00 25.89
CA VAL A 261 6.21 9.48 24.73
C VAL A 261 5.20 8.41 24.31
N GLY A 262 3.95 8.77 24.06
CA GLY A 262 2.87 7.82 23.71
C GLY A 262 2.91 7.25 22.29
N GLY A 263 3.99 7.48 21.56
CA GLY A 263 4.22 6.96 20.22
C GLY A 263 4.94 5.62 20.20
N ASP A 264 5.20 5.12 18.99
CA ASP A 264 6.09 3.98 18.79
C ASP A 264 7.53 4.40 19.07
N VAL A 265 8.22 3.63 19.91
CA VAL A 265 9.63 3.79 20.27
C VAL A 265 10.50 2.71 19.59
N SER A 266 9.91 1.55 19.29
CA SER A 266 10.58 0.45 18.59
C SER A 266 10.66 0.70 17.08
N SER A 267 11.86 0.50 16.49
CA SER A 267 12.11 0.64 15.05
C SER A 267 11.35 -0.38 14.18
N VAL A 268 10.79 -1.43 14.79
CA VAL A 268 10.00 -2.44 14.06
C VAL A 268 8.70 -1.83 13.51
N GLY A 269 8.10 -0.86 14.21
CA GLY A 269 6.91 -0.15 13.76
C GLY A 269 7.14 0.55 12.42
N SER A 270 8.25 1.27 12.32
CA SER A 270 8.73 1.91 11.08
C SER A 270 8.94 0.91 9.94
N LEU A 271 9.52 -0.26 10.21
CA LEU A 271 9.74 -1.28 9.19
C LEU A 271 8.43 -1.85 8.67
N LEU A 272 7.47 -2.13 9.55
CA LEU A 272 6.14 -2.62 9.17
C LEU A 272 5.36 -1.57 8.37
N ALA A 273 5.46 -0.29 8.73
CA ALA A 273 4.87 0.81 7.98
C ALA A 273 5.44 0.90 6.55
N LEU A 274 6.76 0.75 6.39
CA LEU A 274 7.39 0.70 5.06
C LEU A 274 6.90 -0.51 4.24
N VAL A 275 6.82 -1.70 4.85
CA VAL A 275 6.29 -2.89 4.18
C VAL A 275 4.89 -2.62 3.65
N GLY A 276 4.02 -2.05 4.50
CA GLY A 276 2.68 -1.64 4.12
C GLY A 276 2.64 -0.68 2.94
N ALA A 277 3.44 0.39 3.01
CA ALA A 277 3.56 1.38 1.94
C ALA A 277 4.00 0.76 0.61
N SER A 278 5.00 -0.12 0.68
CA SER A 278 5.55 -0.83 -0.48
C SER A 278 4.50 -1.73 -1.12
N CYS A 279 3.68 -2.40 -0.30
CA CYS A 279 2.57 -3.21 -0.79
C CYS A 279 1.50 -2.38 -1.49
N LEU A 280 1.10 -1.23 -0.93
CA LEU A 280 0.15 -0.32 -1.60
C LEU A 280 0.70 0.17 -2.95
N ALA A 281 1.96 0.57 -2.99
CA ALA A 281 2.61 1.02 -4.20
C ALA A 281 2.68 -0.08 -5.27
N ALA A 282 3.05 -1.29 -4.87
CA ALA A 282 3.07 -2.45 -5.74
C ALA A 282 1.66 -2.75 -6.30
N ALA A 283 0.62 -2.67 -5.47
CA ALA A 283 -0.77 -2.84 -5.90
C ALA A 283 -1.17 -1.79 -6.94
N ILE A 284 -0.82 -0.51 -6.73
CA ILE A 284 -1.08 0.55 -7.71
C ILE A 284 -0.33 0.26 -9.01
N LEU A 285 0.99 -0.01 -8.95
CA LEU A 285 1.81 -0.29 -10.15
C LEU A 285 1.31 -1.51 -10.94
N LEU A 286 0.83 -2.56 -10.25
CA LEU A 286 0.23 -3.73 -10.88
C LEU A 286 -1.06 -3.38 -11.65
N GLN A 287 -1.82 -2.38 -11.21
CA GLN A 287 -2.98 -1.93 -11.96
C GLN A 287 -2.60 -1.22 -13.27
N LEU A 288 -1.40 -0.64 -13.34
CA LEU A 288 -0.96 0.20 -14.46
C LEU A 288 -0.29 -0.58 -15.60
N ARG A 289 0.28 -1.77 -15.32
CA ARG A 289 1.08 -2.53 -16.28
C ARG A 289 0.33 -3.19 -17.44
N ARG A 290 -1.01 -3.25 -17.46
CA ARG A 290 -1.73 -3.96 -18.55
C ARG A 290 -1.82 -3.13 -19.83
N ALA A 291 -1.32 -3.68 -20.94
CA ALA A 291 -1.43 -3.08 -22.28
C ALA A 291 -2.91 -2.83 -22.63
N PRO A 292 -3.22 -1.77 -23.41
CA PRO A 292 -4.55 -1.63 -23.99
C PRO A 292 -4.88 -2.93 -24.72
N VAL A 293 -6.08 -3.47 -24.49
CA VAL A 293 -6.65 -4.47 -25.39
C VAL A 293 -6.59 -3.82 -26.77
N ARG A 294 -5.78 -4.37 -27.66
CA ARG A 294 -5.75 -3.93 -29.04
C ARG A 294 -7.10 -4.38 -29.57
N ASP A 295 -8.07 -3.47 -29.61
CA ASP A 295 -9.34 -3.73 -30.28
C ASP A 295 -8.97 -4.27 -31.66
N ASP A 296 -9.47 -5.48 -31.93
CA ASP A 296 -9.09 -6.29 -33.07
C ASP A 296 -9.02 -5.44 -34.33
N ASP A 297 -7.87 -5.49 -34.99
CA ASP A 297 -7.61 -4.80 -36.24
C ASP A 297 -8.74 -5.16 -37.22
N PRO A 298 -9.62 -4.22 -37.63
CA PRO A 298 -10.71 -4.54 -38.55
C PRO A 298 -10.21 -5.07 -39.90
N ALA A 299 -8.90 -4.92 -40.18
CA ALA A 299 -8.21 -5.53 -41.30
C ALA A 299 -8.13 -7.07 -41.25
N ALA A 300 -8.37 -7.72 -40.10
CA ALA A 300 -8.33 -9.17 -39.96
C ALA A 300 -9.65 -9.88 -40.31
N ASN A 301 -10.70 -9.14 -40.74
CA ASN A 301 -11.90 -9.73 -41.33
C ASN A 301 -12.06 -9.36 -42.81
N PRO A 302 -11.19 -9.87 -43.71
CA PRO A 302 -11.32 -9.69 -45.16
C PRO A 302 -12.48 -10.50 -45.77
N GLY A 303 -13.26 -11.23 -44.96
CA GLY A 303 -14.28 -12.19 -45.41
C GLY A 303 -15.66 -11.61 -45.73
N GLY A 304 -15.86 -10.29 -45.60
CA GLY A 304 -17.08 -9.61 -46.03
C GLY A 304 -17.09 -9.32 -47.53
N ILE A 305 -16.76 -10.31 -48.37
CA ILE A 305 -17.00 -10.22 -49.81
C ILE A 305 -18.51 -10.41 -50.00
N GLU A 306 -19.13 -9.31 -50.36
CA GLU A 306 -20.39 -9.17 -51.10
C GLU A 306 -20.81 -10.46 -51.83
N ASP A 307 -21.80 -11.17 -51.27
CA ASP A 307 -22.73 -11.95 -52.09
C ASP A 307 -23.56 -10.95 -52.91
N ALA A 308 -23.07 -10.63 -54.10
CA ALA A 308 -23.80 -9.88 -55.10
C ALA A 308 -25.05 -10.68 -55.54
N PRO A 309 -26.24 -10.04 -55.69
CA PRO A 309 -27.42 -10.72 -56.17
C PRO A 309 -27.22 -11.14 -57.63
N ALA A 310 -27.31 -12.45 -57.90
CA ALA A 310 -27.32 -13.00 -59.24
C ALA A 310 -28.47 -12.36 -60.05
N ALA A 311 -28.10 -11.60 -61.06
CA ALA A 311 -29.03 -11.06 -62.04
C ALA A 311 -29.71 -12.22 -62.77
N VAL A 312 -31.02 -12.37 -62.55
CA VAL A 312 -31.91 -13.18 -63.38
C VAL A 312 -32.13 -12.40 -64.68
N THR A 313 -31.47 -12.83 -65.75
CA THR A 313 -31.84 -12.41 -67.11
C THR A 313 -33.03 -13.22 -67.63
N PRO A 314 -33.93 -12.60 -68.42
CA PRO A 314 -35.22 -13.13 -68.83
C PRO A 314 -35.16 -14.28 -69.85
#